data_AF-A0A382VLB9-F1
#
_entry.id   AF-A0A382VLB9-F1
#
_cell.length_a   1.000
_cell.length_b   1.000
_cell.length_c   1.000
_cell.angle_alpha   90.00
_cell.angle_beta   90.00
_cell.angle_gamma   90.00
#
_symmetry.space_group_name_H-M   'P 1'
#
loop_
_entity.id
_entity.type
_entity.pdbx_description
1 polymer ?
#
loop_
_entity_poly.entity_id
_entity_poly.type
_entity_poly.pdbx_seq_one_letter_code
_entity_poly.pdbx_strand_id
1 'polypeptide(L)'
;VALPLIGALLVVSLRRWPNAREAASLITGGTLFGVVLSLLPDVQSGARPEAQLVEVMSGLWLAFRLEPLGMLFALVASGLWIVTTT
;
A
#
# COMPACT_ATOMS: atom_id res chain seq x y z
N VAL A 1 -2.28 3.56 1.01
CA VAL A 1 -2.67 3.41 2.44
C VAL A 1 -4.01 2.73 2.64
N ALA A 2 -5.05 3.01 1.83
CA ALA A 2 -6.36 2.35 1.98
C ALA A 2 -6.34 0.81 1.76
N LEU A 3 -5.57 0.34 0.78
CA LEU A 3 -5.42 -1.09 0.45
C LEU A 3 -5.09 -2.00 1.65
N PRO A 4 -4.01 -1.76 2.43
CA PRO A 4 -3.70 -2.61 3.58
C PRO A 4 -4.76 -2.55 4.68
N LEU A 5 -5.48 -1.44 4.85
CA LEU A 5 -6.60 -1.35 5.81
C LEU A 5 -7.77 -2.24 5.38
N ILE A 6 -8.14 -2.19 4.10
CA ILE A 6 -9.20 -3.04 3.54
C ILE A 6 -8.79 -4.51 3.64
N GLY A 7 -7.55 -4.84 3.28
CA GLY A 7 -7.02 -6.20 3.40
C GLY A 7 -7.01 -6.72 4.82
N ALA A 8 -6.59 -5.91 5.80
CA ALA A 8 -6.66 -6.27 7.21
C ALA A 8 -8.11 -6.53 7.67
N LEU A 9 -9.06 -5.70 7.24
CA LEU A 9 -10.48 -5.87 7.55
C LEU A 9 -11.04 -7.18 6.96
N LEU A 10 -10.66 -7.50 5.72
CA LEU A 10 -11.02 -8.77 5.07
C LEU A 10 -10.43 -9.95 5.84
N VAL A 11 -9.14 -9.93 6.15
CA VAL A 11 -8.46 -11.01 6.92
C VAL A 11 -9.13 -11.25 8.28
N VAL A 12 -9.53 -10.19 8.99
CA VAL A 12 -10.25 -10.28 10.27
C VAL A 12 -11.65 -10.86 10.07
N SER A 13 -12.37 -10.43 9.03
CA SER A 13 -13.74 -10.88 8.75
C SER A 13 -13.79 -12.34 8.30
N LEU A 14 -12.77 -12.80 7.55
CA LEU A 14 -12.63 -14.17 7.08
C LEU A 14 -11.95 -15.11 8.08
N ARG A 15 -11.74 -14.69 9.34
CA ARG A 15 -11.15 -15.52 10.42
C ARG A 15 -11.78 -16.91 10.58
N ARG A 16 -13.06 -17.05 10.21
CA ARG A 16 -13.82 -18.29 10.31
C ARG A 16 -13.45 -19.33 9.23
N TRP A 17 -12.81 -18.90 8.14
CA TRP A 17 -12.43 -19.75 6.99
C TRP A 17 -10.93 -19.58 6.70
N PRO A 18 -10.06 -20.47 7.22
CA PRO A 18 -8.61 -20.29 7.18
C PRO A 18 -8.07 -20.10 5.75
N ASN A 19 -8.46 -20.97 4.81
CA ASN A 19 -8.00 -20.88 3.42
C ASN A 19 -8.43 -19.56 2.74
N ALA A 20 -9.63 -19.06 3.03
CA ALA A 20 -10.13 -17.82 2.43
C ALA A 20 -9.45 -16.58 3.05
N ARG A 21 -9.11 -16.64 4.34
CA ARG A 21 -8.31 -15.63 5.02
C ARG A 21 -6.90 -15.53 4.43
N GLU A 22 -6.24 -16.67 4.23
CA GLU A 22 -4.91 -16.74 3.60
C GLU A 22 -4.95 -16.18 2.17
N ALA A 23 -5.94 -16.59 1.38
CA ALA A 23 -6.15 -16.06 0.04
C ALA A 23 -6.36 -14.53 0.05
N ALA A 24 -7.18 -14.01 0.97
CA ALA A 24 -7.40 -12.56 1.09
C ALA A 24 -6.11 -11.80 1.48
N SER A 25 -5.29 -12.36 2.37
CA SER A 25 -3.99 -11.79 2.74
C SER A 25 -3.03 -11.78 1.55
N LEU A 26 -2.95 -12.89 0.82
CA LEU A 26 -2.07 -13.02 -0.35
C LEU A 26 -2.49 -12.07 -1.48
N ILE A 27 -3.79 -11.98 -1.77
CA ILE A 27 -4.35 -11.03 -2.75
C ILE A 27 -4.07 -9.59 -2.33
N THR A 28 -4.21 -9.26 -1.05
CA THR A 28 -3.89 -7.93 -0.53
C THR A 28 -2.42 -7.59 -0.74
N GLY A 29 -1.51 -8.49 -0.34
CA GLY A 29 -0.08 -8.31 -0.52
C GLY A 29 0.32 -8.17 -1.99
N GLY A 30 -0.19 -9.06 -2.85
CA GLY A 30 0.04 -9.01 -4.30
C GLY A 30 -0.48 -7.72 -4.95
N THR A 31 -1.68 -7.29 -4.58
CA THR A 31 -2.26 -6.04 -5.10
C THR A 31 -1.47 -4.81 -4.62
N LEU A 32 -1.08 -4.79 -3.35
CA LEU A 32 -0.26 -3.71 -2.80
C LEU A 32 1.09 -3.63 -3.51
N PHE A 33 1.74 -4.77 -3.73
CA PHE A 33 3.00 -4.85 -4.46
C PHE A 33 2.84 -4.38 -5.91
N GLY A 34 1.76 -4.77 -6.60
CA GLY A 34 1.45 -4.31 -7.95
C GLY A 34 1.25 -2.79 -8.04
N VAL A 35 0.54 -2.18 -7.08
CA VAL A 35 0.37 -0.72 -7.02
C VAL A 35 1.72 -0.03 -6.79
N VAL A 36 2.53 -0.55 -5.88
CA VAL A 36 3.88 -0.03 -5.60
C VAL A 36 4.77 -0.12 -6.85
N LEU A 37 4.71 -1.22 -7.60
CA LEU A 37 5.42 -1.36 -8.87
C LEU A 37 4.92 -0.40 -9.95
N SER A 38 3.62 -0.09 -10.01
CA SER A 38 3.11 0.87 -10.99
C SER A 38 3.61 2.31 -10.78
N LEU A 39 3.97 2.66 -9.54
CA LEU A 39 4.51 3.97 -9.18
C LEU A 39 6.04 4.05 -9.33
N LEU A 40 6.70 2.89 -9.46
CA LEU A 40 8.15 2.81 -9.55
C LEU A 40 8.74 3.55 -10.77
N PRO A 41 8.19 3.44 -12.00
CA PRO A 41 8.70 4.16 -13.16
C PRO A 41 8.65 5.68 -13.00
N ASP A 42 7.56 6.19 -12.42
CA ASP A 42 7.36 7.62 -12.18
C ASP A 42 8.42 8.14 -11.20
N VAL A 43 8.63 7.45 -10.08
CA VAL A 43 9.65 7.81 -9.10
C VAL A 43 11.07 7.69 -9.68
N GLN A 44 11.34 6.68 -10.51
CA GLN A 44 12.62 6.53 -11.21
C GLN A 44 12.87 7.63 -12.24
N SER A 45 11.82 8.16 -12.87
CA SER A 45 11.91 9.31 -13.78
C SER A 45 12.15 10.64 -13.05
N GLY A 46 12.18 10.63 -11.71
CA GLY A 46 12.34 11.81 -10.88
C GLY A 46 11.03 12.50 -10.50
N ALA A 47 9.87 11.96 -10.92
CA ALA A 47 8.58 12.45 -10.48
C ALA A 47 8.37 12.15 -9.00
N ARG A 48 7.60 13.01 -8.33
CA ARG A 48 7.23 12.86 -6.92
C ARG A 48 5.71 12.83 -6.83
N PRO A 49 5.09 11.64 -6.93
CA PRO A 49 3.64 11.52 -6.83
C PRO A 49 3.17 12.12 -5.51
N GLU A 50 2.21 13.03 -5.58
CA GLU A 50 1.63 13.69 -4.42
C GLU A 50 0.12 13.46 -4.38
N ALA A 51 -0.38 13.03 -3.22
CA ALA A 51 -1.81 12.96 -2.95
C ALA A 51 -2.18 14.04 -1.93
N GLN A 52 -2.87 15.09 -2.39
CA GLN A 52 -3.42 16.12 -1.52
C GLN A 52 -4.67 15.56 -0.82
N LEU A 53 -4.66 15.47 0.52
CA LEU A 53 -5.76 14.89 1.29
C LEU A 53 -6.78 15.93 1.72
N VAL A 54 -6.33 16.94 2.45
CA VAL A 54 -7.19 17.93 3.12
C VAL A 54 -6.45 19.25 3.19
N GLU A 55 -7.15 20.34 2.91
CA GLU A 55 -6.69 21.70 3.18
C GLU A 55 -6.93 22.01 4.66
N VAL A 56 -5.86 22.17 5.43
CA VAL A 56 -5.92 22.39 6.89
C VAL A 56 -6.23 23.85 7.21
N MET A 57 -5.73 24.76 6.37
CA MET A 57 -5.97 26.21 6.40
C MET A 57 -5.81 26.76 4.98
N SER A 58 -6.30 27.97 4.68
CA SER A 58 -6.21 28.54 3.33
C SER A 58 -4.76 28.53 2.81
N GLY A 59 -4.49 27.71 1.80
CA GLY A 59 -3.15 27.54 1.20
C GLY A 59 -2.23 26.51 1.87
N LEU A 60 -2.66 25.84 2.96
CA LEU A 60 -1.89 24.77 3.62
C LEU A 60 -2.55 23.41 3.41
N TRP A 61 -1.94 22.60 2.56
CA TRP A 61 -2.41 21.25 2.22
C TRP A 61 -1.66 20.18 2.99
N LEU A 62 -2.39 19.23 3.56
CA LEU A 62 -1.83 17.96 3.99
C LEU A 62 -1.67 17.07 2.74
N ALA A 63 -0.43 16.96 2.25
CA ALA A 63 -0.10 16.15 1.09
C ALA A 63 0.75 14.94 1.47
N PHE A 64 0.42 13.76 0.94
CA PHE A 64 1.30 12.61 0.95
C PHE A 64 2.20 12.66 -0.28
N ARG A 65 3.45 13.08 -0.09
CA ARG A 65 4.48 13.01 -1.11
C ARG A 65 5.19 11.66 -1.05
N LEU A 66 5.28 10.98 -2.18
CA LEU A 66 6.09 9.78 -2.30
C LEU A 66 7.51 10.16 -2.70
N GLU A 67 8.46 9.92 -1.80
CA GLU A 67 9.89 10.07 -2.06
C GLU A 67 10.56 8.73 -2.42
N PRO A 68 11.72 8.72 -3.09
CA PRO A 68 12.43 7.50 -3.47
C PRO A 68 12.70 6.57 -2.27
N LEU A 69 13.04 7.15 -1.11
CA LEU A 69 13.24 6.38 0.11
C LEU A 69 11.93 5.70 0.58
N GLY A 70 10.81 6.43 0.54
CA GLY A 70 9.49 5.88 0.85
C GLY A 70 9.07 4.76 -0.11
N MET A 71 9.46 4.87 -1.39
CA MET A 71 9.24 3.84 -2.41
C MET A 71 9.97 2.53 -2.06
N LEU A 72 11.22 2.61 -1.58
CA LEU A 72 11.99 1.44 -1.13
C LEU A 72 11.31 0.75 0.05
N PHE A 73 10.86 1.51 1.05
CA PHE A 73 10.10 0.96 2.17
C PHE A 73 8.80 0.31 1.73
N ALA A 74 8.07 0.92 0.79
CA ALA A 74 6.82 0.37 0.27
C ALA A 74 7.04 -0.96 -0.48
N LEU A 75 8.11 -1.07 -1.28
CA LEU A 75 8.51 -2.32 -1.94
C LEU A 75 8.83 -3.43 -0.94
N VAL A 76 9.66 -3.13 0.06
CA VAL A 76 10.04 -4.11 1.09
C VAL A 76 8.83 -4.54 1.91
N ALA A 77 8.03 -3.60 2.38
CA ALA A 77 6.85 -3.90 3.20
C ALA A 77 5.80 -4.72 2.45
N SER A 78 5.51 -4.39 1.19
CA SER A 78 4.56 -5.13 0.37
C SER A 78 5.08 -6.52 -0.02
N GLY A 79 6.38 -6.65 -0.32
CA GLY A 79 7.01 -7.96 -0.54
C GLY A 79 7.03 -8.84 0.70
N LEU A 80 7.33 -8.26 1.87
CA LEU A 80 7.29 -8.97 3.15
C LEU A 80 5.89 -9.49 3.47
N TRP A 81 4.82 -8.75 3.14
CA TRP A 81 3.45 -9.23 3.34
C TRP A 81 3.21 -10.57 2.64
N ILE A 82 3.67 -10.70 1.39
CA ILE A 82 3.51 -11.93 0.60
C ILE A 82 4.30 -13.07 1.24
N VAL A 83 5.56 -12.84 1.61
CA VAL A 83 6.45 -13.88 2.18
C VAL A 83 6.03 -14.33 3.58
N THR A 84 5.49 -13.41 4.37
CA THR A 84 5.05 -13.69 5.76
C THR A 84 3.62 -14.19 5.85
N THR A 85 2.85 -14.14 4.75
CA THR A 85 1.52 -14.75 4.71
C THR A 85 1.70 -16.27 4.65
N THR A 86 1.44 -16.93 5.79
CA THR A 86 1.43 -18.38 5.98
C THR A 86 0.09 -18.83 6.53
#